data_AF-A0A2P5FQK9-F1
#
_entry.id   AF-A0A2P5FQK9-F1
#
_cell.length_a   1.000
_cell.length_b   1.000
_cell.length_c   1.000
_cell.angle_alpha   90.00
_cell.angle_beta   90.00
_cell.angle_gamma   90.00
#
_symmetry.space_group_name_H-M   'P 1'
#
loop_
_entity.id
_entity.type
_entity.pdbx_description
1 polymer ?
#
loop_
_entity_poly.entity_id
_entity_poly.type
_entity_poly.pdbx_seq_one_letter_code
_entity_poly.pdbx_strand_id
1 'polypeptide(L)'
;MAKLAKLGAFIFICVLRLPSLAEARKSYGYISSTPLNRSRFPRDFIFGAGSSAYQSEGAALIEGRGPSVWDTFAHKFADKISDSSNGDIADDFYHRYKEDIKLMKKIGLDSFRFSISWSRILPKGKISGGVNSFAVKFYNNLINDLLSNGIKPFVTLLHYDTPQALEDEYNSWLSHKIV
;
A
#
# COMPACT_ATOMS: atom_id res chain seq x y z
N MET A 1 46.90 -4.07 62.37
CA MET A 1 45.61 -4.34 63.06
C MET A 1 44.50 -3.53 62.37
N ALA A 2 43.30 -4.12 62.23
CA ALA A 2 41.99 -3.57 61.78
C ALA A 2 41.87 -3.12 60.31
N LYS A 3 41.16 -3.87 59.44
CA LYS A 3 39.70 -3.84 59.08
C LYS A 3 39.33 -2.55 58.29
N LEU A 4 38.49 -2.51 57.25
CA LEU A 4 37.70 -3.41 56.39
C LEU A 4 36.91 -2.44 55.47
N ALA A 5 36.76 -2.66 54.15
CA ALA A 5 35.52 -2.36 53.38
C ALA A 5 35.66 -2.54 51.85
N LYS A 6 34.95 -3.59 51.36
CA LYS A 6 34.00 -3.61 50.23
C LYS A 6 34.37 -2.95 48.89
N LEU A 7 34.39 -3.77 47.84
CA LEU A 7 33.63 -3.47 46.62
C LEU A 7 33.16 -4.79 45.98
N GLY A 8 31.84 -4.93 45.84
CA GLY A 8 31.20 -6.04 45.14
C GLY A 8 30.84 -5.63 43.71
N ALA A 9 30.78 -6.61 42.82
CA ALA A 9 29.98 -6.56 41.61
C ALA A 9 29.46 -7.98 41.34
N PHE A 10 28.17 -8.17 41.59
CA PHE A 10 27.41 -9.38 41.25
C PHE A 10 27.04 -9.32 39.76
N ILE A 11 27.43 -10.33 38.98
CA ILE A 11 26.89 -10.56 37.64
C ILE A 11 25.71 -11.54 37.80
N PHE A 12 24.50 -11.07 37.50
CA PHE A 12 23.29 -11.88 37.51
C PHE A 12 23.06 -12.42 36.09
N ILE A 13 23.37 -13.70 35.86
CA ILE A 13 22.98 -14.41 34.63
C ILE A 13 21.62 -15.06 34.89
N CYS A 14 20.55 -14.43 34.42
CA CYS A 14 19.23 -15.05 34.35
C CYS A 14 19.15 -15.97 33.12
N VAL A 15 19.27 -17.28 33.32
CA VAL A 15 18.91 -18.27 32.30
C VAL A 15 17.40 -18.50 32.36
N LEU A 16 16.66 -17.94 31.40
CA LEU A 16 15.24 -18.26 31.21
C LEU A 16 15.12 -19.65 30.59
N ARG A 17 14.70 -20.65 31.38
CA ARG A 17 14.25 -21.95 30.87
C ARG A 17 12.87 -21.79 30.23
N LEU A 18 12.78 -22.01 28.92
CA LEU A 18 11.50 -22.20 28.23
C LEU A 18 10.86 -23.52 28.69
N PRO A 19 9.58 -23.54 29.11
CA PRO A 19 8.89 -24.80 29.37
C PRO A 19 8.62 -25.52 28.04
N SER A 20 8.93 -26.80 27.99
CA SER A 20 8.60 -27.72 26.90
C SER A 20 7.08 -27.82 26.73
N LEU A 21 6.57 -27.43 25.55
CA LEU A 21 5.18 -27.67 25.14
C LEU A 21 4.98 -29.16 24.87
N ALA A 22 4.48 -29.88 25.86
CA ALA A 22 3.94 -31.22 25.67
C ALA A 22 2.47 -31.21 26.11
N GLU A 23 1.60 -30.58 25.32
CA GLU A 23 0.16 -30.72 25.47
C GLU A 23 -0.33 -32.11 25.00
N ALA A 24 -1.14 -32.73 25.84
CA ALA A 24 -1.82 -33.99 25.59
C ALA A 24 -2.72 -33.94 24.34
N ARG A 25 -2.51 -34.86 23.39
CA ARG A 25 -3.40 -35.05 22.23
C ARG A 25 -4.73 -35.67 22.69
N LYS A 26 -5.80 -34.87 22.75
CA LYS A 26 -7.17 -35.38 22.65
C LYS A 26 -7.44 -35.74 21.18
N SER A 27 -7.80 -37.00 20.94
CA SER A 27 -8.27 -37.49 19.63
C SER A 27 -9.64 -36.87 19.33
N TYR A 28 -9.64 -35.77 18.59
CA TYR A 28 -10.83 -35.34 17.84
C TYR A 28 -10.80 -36.09 16.50
N GLY A 29 -11.92 -36.73 16.16
CA GLY A 29 -12.09 -37.47 14.91
C GLY A 29 -11.59 -36.63 13.72
N TYR A 30 -10.81 -37.27 12.86
CA TYR A 30 -10.17 -36.66 11.70
C TYR A 30 -11.26 -36.20 10.72
N ILE A 31 -11.77 -34.98 10.89
CA ILE A 31 -12.44 -34.28 9.79
C ILE A 31 -11.34 -34.18 8.73
N SER A 32 -11.48 -34.91 7.64
CA SER A 32 -10.64 -34.73 6.47
C SER A 32 -10.88 -33.31 5.97
N SER A 33 -10.12 -32.36 6.51
CA SER A 33 -10.10 -30.98 6.06
C SER A 33 -9.48 -31.05 4.68
N THR A 34 -10.35 -31.04 3.69
CA THR A 34 -9.91 -31.00 2.32
C THR A 34 -9.09 -29.71 2.17
N PRO A 35 -7.79 -29.77 1.81
CA PRO A 35 -6.94 -28.58 1.86
C PRO A 35 -7.50 -27.49 0.94
N LEU A 36 -7.81 -26.32 1.49
CA LEU A 36 -8.24 -25.16 0.72
C LEU A 36 -7.07 -24.70 -0.14
N ASN A 37 -7.19 -24.85 -1.46
CA ASN A 37 -6.18 -24.44 -2.41
C ASN A 37 -6.82 -24.02 -3.74
N ARG A 38 -6.02 -23.45 -4.65
CA ARG A 38 -6.49 -22.88 -5.92
C ARG A 38 -7.27 -23.86 -6.82
N SER A 39 -7.02 -25.18 -6.73
CA SER A 39 -7.76 -26.18 -7.51
C SER A 39 -9.23 -26.33 -7.09
N ARG A 40 -9.64 -25.71 -5.98
CA ARG A 40 -11.04 -25.66 -5.52
C ARG A 40 -11.87 -24.57 -6.19
N PHE A 41 -11.24 -23.71 -6.99
CA PHE A 41 -11.89 -22.64 -7.74
C PHE A 41 -11.93 -23.00 -9.24
N PRO A 42 -12.78 -22.33 -10.05
CA PRO A 42 -12.73 -22.46 -11.50
C PRO A 42 -11.30 -22.29 -12.05
N ARG A 43 -10.97 -23.02 -13.12
CA ARG A 43 -9.59 -23.06 -13.65
C ARG A 43 -9.04 -21.69 -14.04
N ASP A 44 -9.90 -20.77 -14.39
CA ASP A 44 -9.65 -19.40 -14.83
C ASP A 44 -9.86 -18.36 -13.73
N PHE A 45 -10.08 -18.79 -12.48
CA PHE A 45 -10.22 -17.88 -11.35
C PHE A 45 -8.93 -17.08 -11.13
N ILE A 46 -9.07 -15.76 -11.05
CA ILE A 46 -7.98 -14.81 -10.86
C ILE A 46 -7.83 -14.51 -9.37
N PHE A 47 -6.67 -14.82 -8.80
CA PHE A 47 -6.28 -14.34 -7.48
C PHE A 47 -5.33 -13.16 -7.65
N GLY A 48 -5.64 -12.05 -6.98
CA GLY A 48 -4.82 -10.85 -7.02
C GLY A 48 -4.75 -10.14 -5.69
N ALA A 49 -3.94 -9.10 -5.66
CA ALA A 49 -3.92 -8.10 -4.59
C ALA A 49 -4.38 -6.75 -5.15
N GLY A 50 -4.76 -5.82 -4.28
CA GLY A 50 -5.23 -4.50 -4.67
C GLY A 50 -4.60 -3.38 -3.84
N SER A 51 -4.31 -2.26 -4.49
CA SER A 51 -3.89 -1.00 -3.87
C SER A 51 -4.65 0.20 -4.48
N SER A 52 -4.36 1.40 -3.98
CA SER A 52 -4.77 2.68 -4.57
C SER A 52 -3.61 3.67 -4.60
N ALA A 53 -3.68 4.64 -5.50
CA ALA A 53 -2.61 5.58 -5.75
C ALA A 53 -2.22 6.37 -4.50
N TYR A 54 -3.18 7.02 -3.83
CA TYR A 54 -2.87 7.83 -2.64
C TYR A 54 -2.36 6.99 -1.46
N GLN A 55 -2.81 5.73 -1.33
CA GLN A 55 -2.40 4.87 -0.23
C GLN A 55 -0.98 4.30 -0.40
N SER A 56 -0.50 4.10 -1.63
CA SER A 56 0.80 3.42 -1.85
C SER A 56 1.84 4.23 -2.62
N GLU A 57 1.47 5.09 -3.58
CA GLU A 57 2.46 5.72 -4.48
C GLU A 57 3.45 6.62 -3.76
N GLY A 58 2.96 7.52 -2.90
CA GLY A 58 3.77 8.64 -2.43
C GLY A 58 4.15 9.58 -3.55
N ALA A 59 5.35 10.16 -3.46
CA ALA A 59 5.87 11.12 -4.44
C ALA A 59 4.84 12.24 -4.73
N ALA A 60 4.17 12.72 -3.69
CA ALA A 60 2.98 13.57 -3.80
C ALA A 60 3.26 14.92 -4.47
N LEU A 61 4.50 15.42 -4.34
CA LEU A 61 4.98 16.72 -4.84
C LEU A 61 6.05 16.61 -5.94
N ILE A 62 6.26 15.41 -6.48
CA ILE A 62 7.33 15.11 -7.44
C ILE A 62 6.77 15.07 -8.88
N GLU A 63 7.61 15.48 -9.84
CA GLU A 63 7.36 15.33 -11.28
C GLU A 63 5.99 15.87 -11.75
N GLY A 64 5.58 17.00 -11.19
CA GLY A 64 4.43 17.77 -11.68
C GLY A 64 3.06 17.23 -11.28
N ARG A 65 2.96 16.29 -10.32
CA ARG A 65 1.68 15.92 -9.71
C ARG A 65 1.02 17.15 -9.06
N GLY A 66 -0.26 17.37 -9.34
CA GLY A 66 -1.09 18.35 -8.63
C GLY A 66 -1.66 17.77 -7.33
N PRO A 67 -2.05 18.63 -6.36
CA PRO A 67 -2.69 18.16 -5.14
C PRO A 67 -4.07 17.56 -5.42
N SER A 68 -4.41 16.51 -4.69
CA SER A 68 -5.76 15.96 -4.57
C SER A 68 -6.43 16.45 -3.29
N VAL A 69 -7.74 16.22 -3.18
CA VAL A 69 -8.51 16.49 -1.95
C VAL A 69 -7.95 15.76 -0.74
N TRP A 70 -7.33 14.59 -0.91
CA TRP A 70 -6.70 13.85 0.19
C TRP A 70 -5.40 14.50 0.67
N ASP A 71 -4.59 15.06 -0.24
CA ASP A 71 -3.41 15.84 0.15
C ASP A 71 -3.84 17.03 1.03
N THR A 72 -4.85 17.77 0.59
CA THR A 72 -5.38 18.91 1.38
C THR A 72 -6.00 18.46 2.70
N PHE A 73 -6.78 17.39 2.70
CA PHE A 73 -7.44 16.90 3.91
C PHE A 73 -6.43 16.46 4.98
N ALA A 74 -5.46 15.61 4.62
CA ALA A 74 -4.48 15.08 5.57
C ALA A 74 -3.60 16.18 6.18
N HIS A 75 -3.19 17.17 5.38
CA HIS A 75 -2.38 18.29 5.88
C HIS A 75 -3.19 19.30 6.72
N LYS A 76 -4.43 19.59 6.33
CA LYS A 76 -5.25 20.60 6.99
C LYS A 76 -5.92 20.10 8.27
N PHE A 77 -6.23 18.81 8.32
CA PHE A 77 -6.97 18.16 9.40
C PHE A 77 -6.21 16.95 9.93
N ALA A 78 -4.93 17.14 10.26
CA ALA A 78 -4.06 16.07 10.75
C ALA A 78 -4.57 15.41 12.04
N ASP A 79 -5.37 16.13 12.84
CA ASP A 79 -6.08 15.62 14.01
C ASP A 79 -7.18 14.59 13.67
N LYS A 80 -7.64 14.55 12.42
CA LYS A 80 -8.58 13.54 11.91
C LYS A 80 -7.89 12.28 11.38
N ILE A 81 -6.56 12.28 11.31
CA ILE A 81 -5.75 11.10 11.00
C ILE A 81 -5.23 10.55 12.34
N SER A 82 -5.38 9.25 12.57
CA SER A 82 -5.15 8.62 13.88
C SER A 82 -3.77 8.88 14.49
N ASP A 83 -2.76 9.04 13.63
CA ASP A 83 -1.37 9.30 13.98
C ASP A 83 -0.84 10.62 13.38
N SER A 84 -1.74 11.46 12.85
CA SER A 84 -1.40 12.70 12.15
C SER A 84 -0.46 12.54 10.96
N SER A 85 -0.41 11.34 10.37
CA SER A 85 0.36 11.07 9.14
C SER A 85 -0.33 11.61 7.87
N ASN A 86 0.38 11.51 6.73
CA ASN A 86 -0.12 11.87 5.41
C ASN A 86 0.38 10.88 4.34
N GLY A 87 -0.08 11.04 3.11
CA GLY A 87 0.30 10.22 1.96
C GLY A 87 1.51 10.73 1.15
N ASP A 88 2.35 11.61 1.69
CA ASP A 88 3.42 12.26 0.90
C ASP A 88 4.44 11.25 0.36
N ILE A 89 4.80 10.29 1.22
CA ILE A 89 5.74 9.20 0.92
C ILE A 89 5.00 7.86 0.79
N ALA A 90 3.99 7.61 1.64
CA ALA A 90 3.24 6.35 1.68
C ALA A 90 4.18 5.12 1.72
N ASP A 91 3.93 4.09 0.90
CA ASP A 91 4.81 2.91 0.74
C ASP A 91 6.00 3.16 -0.23
N ASP A 92 6.08 4.36 -0.79
CA ASP A 92 7.03 4.78 -1.82
C ASP A 92 6.95 3.91 -3.10
N PHE A 93 5.75 3.42 -3.42
CA PHE A 93 5.51 2.56 -4.59
C PHE A 93 5.89 3.24 -5.90
N TYR A 94 5.86 4.59 -5.97
CA TYR A 94 6.30 5.35 -7.14
C TYR A 94 7.72 4.99 -7.58
N HIS A 95 8.63 4.81 -6.62
CA HIS A 95 10.02 4.45 -6.89
C HIS A 95 10.27 2.93 -6.82
N ARG A 96 9.46 2.21 -6.03
CA ARG A 96 9.73 0.82 -5.60
C ARG A 96 8.84 -0.25 -6.24
N TYR A 97 7.96 0.12 -7.18
CA TYR A 97 7.03 -0.83 -7.79
C TYR A 97 7.71 -2.06 -8.42
N LYS A 98 8.97 -1.95 -8.87
CA LYS A 98 9.71 -3.08 -9.44
C LYS A 98 10.02 -4.15 -8.41
N GLU A 99 10.38 -3.75 -7.20
CA GLU A 99 10.59 -4.66 -6.06
C GLU A 99 9.26 -5.32 -5.66
N ASP A 100 8.19 -4.53 -5.61
CA ASP A 100 6.88 -5.03 -5.21
C ASP A 100 6.30 -6.02 -6.23
N ILE A 101 6.48 -5.78 -7.53
CA ILE A 101 6.09 -6.73 -8.59
C ILE A 101 6.84 -8.07 -8.44
N LYS A 102 8.13 -8.05 -8.08
CA LYS A 102 8.89 -9.29 -7.83
C LYS A 102 8.29 -10.08 -6.67
N LEU A 103 7.82 -9.40 -5.62
CA LEU A 103 7.14 -10.02 -4.49
C LEU A 103 5.79 -10.61 -4.90
N MET A 104 4.98 -9.85 -5.66
CA MET A 104 3.69 -10.33 -6.21
C MET A 104 3.87 -11.62 -7.02
N LYS A 105 4.90 -11.66 -7.87
CA LYS A 105 5.25 -12.86 -8.65
C LYS A 105 5.70 -14.03 -7.77
N LYS A 106 6.51 -13.76 -6.74
CA LYS A 106 6.95 -14.79 -5.78
C LYS A 106 5.77 -15.39 -4.98
N ILE A 107 4.77 -14.57 -4.65
CA ILE A 107 3.54 -15.02 -3.99
C ILE A 107 2.67 -15.87 -4.94
N GLY A 108 2.76 -15.64 -6.26
CA GLY A 108 1.97 -16.35 -7.26
C GLY A 108 0.62 -15.70 -7.54
N LEU A 109 0.58 -14.36 -7.55
CA LEU A 109 -0.61 -13.59 -7.95
C LEU A 109 -0.80 -13.62 -9.47
N ASP A 110 -2.04 -13.72 -9.92
CA ASP A 110 -2.42 -13.65 -11.35
C ASP A 110 -2.69 -12.22 -11.80
N SER A 111 -3.06 -11.33 -10.87
CA SER A 111 -3.42 -9.95 -11.16
C SER A 111 -3.00 -9.00 -10.05
N PHE A 112 -2.88 -7.73 -10.42
CA PHE A 112 -2.72 -6.64 -9.48
C PHE A 112 -3.69 -5.53 -9.85
N ARG A 113 -4.56 -5.18 -8.90
CA ARG A 113 -5.43 -4.02 -9.03
C ARG A 113 -4.73 -2.79 -8.48
N PHE A 114 -4.66 -1.72 -9.26
CA PHE A 114 -4.17 -0.41 -8.80
C PHE A 114 -5.10 0.69 -9.33
N SER A 115 -4.95 1.91 -8.80
CA SER A 115 -5.63 3.08 -9.36
C SER A 115 -4.66 4.04 -10.04
N ILE A 116 -5.16 4.80 -11.00
CA ILE A 116 -4.45 5.94 -11.58
C ILE A 116 -4.78 7.17 -10.74
N SER A 117 -3.78 7.96 -10.38
CA SER A 117 -4.00 9.24 -9.72
C SER A 117 -4.39 10.30 -10.72
N TRP A 118 -5.63 10.78 -10.62
CA TRP A 118 -6.15 11.80 -11.52
C TRP A 118 -5.30 13.07 -11.47
N SER A 119 -4.97 13.56 -10.26
CA SER A 119 -4.15 14.77 -10.10
C SER A 119 -2.69 14.56 -10.52
N ARG A 120 -2.22 13.32 -10.65
CA ARG A 120 -0.91 13.04 -11.25
C ARG A 120 -0.94 13.16 -12.77
N ILE A 121 -1.95 12.60 -13.45
CA ILE A 121 -2.10 12.67 -14.92
C ILE A 121 -2.53 14.07 -15.39
N LEU A 122 -3.52 14.66 -14.72
CA LEU A 122 -4.08 15.99 -15.00
C LEU A 122 -3.93 16.86 -13.74
N PRO A 123 -2.79 17.57 -13.56
CA PRO A 123 -2.52 18.34 -12.35
C PRO A 123 -3.52 19.46 -12.04
N LYS A 124 -4.23 19.93 -13.07
CA LYS A 124 -5.32 20.92 -12.95
C LYS A 124 -6.71 20.30 -13.13
N GLY A 125 -6.78 18.97 -13.09
CA GLY A 125 -7.99 18.16 -13.25
C GLY A 125 -8.58 18.10 -14.66
N LYS A 126 -8.58 19.21 -15.41
CA LYS A 126 -9.06 19.28 -16.78
C LYS A 126 -7.97 18.99 -17.80
N ILE A 127 -8.34 18.38 -18.93
CA ILE A 127 -7.45 18.16 -20.08
C ILE A 127 -6.89 19.49 -20.61
N SER A 128 -7.69 20.54 -20.64
CA SER A 128 -7.26 21.89 -21.07
C SER A 128 -6.18 22.49 -20.16
N GLY A 129 -6.01 21.97 -18.94
CA GLY A 129 -4.96 22.35 -18.01
C GLY A 129 -3.62 21.65 -18.25
N GLY A 130 -3.54 20.77 -19.27
CA GLY A 130 -2.34 20.05 -19.64
C GLY A 130 -2.24 18.64 -19.03
N VAL A 131 -1.58 17.75 -19.77
CA VAL A 131 -1.29 16.37 -19.36
C VAL A 131 0.14 16.30 -18.85
N ASN A 132 0.34 15.65 -17.71
CA ASN A 132 1.66 15.39 -17.16
C ASN A 132 2.29 14.15 -17.83
N SER A 133 3.30 14.37 -18.67
CA SER A 133 3.98 13.29 -19.39
C SER A 133 4.80 12.35 -18.48
N PHE A 134 5.31 12.85 -17.35
CA PHE A 134 6.01 12.01 -16.37
C PHE A 134 5.07 10.99 -15.73
N ALA A 135 3.86 11.42 -15.39
CA ALA A 135 2.81 10.54 -14.87
C ALA A 135 2.43 9.44 -15.88
N VAL A 136 2.21 9.81 -17.15
CA VAL A 136 1.92 8.87 -18.22
C VAL A 136 3.04 7.84 -18.35
N LYS A 137 4.30 8.29 -18.29
CA LYS A 137 5.47 7.40 -18.31
C LYS A 137 5.51 6.45 -17.11
N PHE A 138 5.22 6.93 -15.90
CA PHE A 138 5.16 6.10 -14.70
C PHE A 138 4.14 4.96 -14.85
N TYR A 139 2.88 5.26 -15.17
CA TYR A 139 1.85 4.24 -15.31
C TYR A 139 2.12 3.29 -16.48
N ASN A 140 2.67 3.78 -17.60
CA ASN A 140 3.11 2.91 -18.69
C ASN A 140 4.19 1.92 -18.23
N ASN A 141 5.20 2.39 -17.48
CA ASN A 141 6.25 1.50 -16.97
C ASN A 141 5.70 0.48 -15.98
N LEU A 142 4.82 0.89 -15.06
CA LEU A 142 4.14 0.00 -14.13
C LEU A 142 3.36 -1.11 -14.86
N ILE A 143 2.55 -0.73 -15.86
CA ILE A 143 1.75 -1.67 -16.65
C ILE A 143 2.66 -2.63 -17.42
N ASN A 144 3.72 -2.12 -18.06
CA ASN A 144 4.67 -2.95 -18.80
C ASN A 144 5.39 -3.95 -17.89
N ASP A 145 5.80 -3.53 -16.69
CA ASP A 145 6.48 -4.40 -15.73
C ASP A 145 5.53 -5.45 -15.14
N LEU A 146 4.25 -5.13 -14.91
CA LEU A 146 3.24 -6.12 -14.51
C LEU A 146 3.04 -7.19 -15.60
N LEU A 147 2.83 -6.75 -16.84
CA LEU A 147 2.61 -7.65 -17.98
C LEU A 147 3.82 -8.54 -18.26
N SER A 148 5.04 -7.98 -18.21
CA SER A 148 6.28 -8.75 -18.40
C SER A 148 6.51 -9.80 -17.31
N ASN A 149 5.88 -9.62 -16.14
CA ASN A 149 5.90 -10.58 -15.04
C ASN A 149 4.70 -11.54 -15.03
N GLY A 150 3.83 -11.48 -16.04
CA GLY A 150 2.66 -12.34 -16.16
C GLY A 150 1.51 -11.96 -15.22
N ILE A 151 1.53 -10.75 -14.67
CA ILE A 151 0.52 -10.24 -13.74
C ILE A 151 -0.44 -9.33 -14.51
N LYS A 152 -1.73 -9.65 -14.50
CA LYS A 152 -2.76 -8.87 -15.20
C LYS A 152 -3.06 -7.55 -14.46
N PRO A 153 -2.96 -6.39 -15.11
CA PRO A 153 -3.34 -5.12 -14.49
C PRO A 153 -4.87 -4.96 -14.47
N PHE A 154 -5.42 -4.62 -13.30
CA PHE A 154 -6.82 -4.22 -13.12
C PHE A 154 -6.84 -2.75 -12.70
N VAL A 155 -7.27 -1.86 -13.59
CA VAL A 155 -7.11 -0.41 -13.38
C VAL A 155 -8.38 0.23 -12.86
N THR A 156 -8.28 0.90 -11.72
CA THR A 156 -9.33 1.77 -11.18
C THR A 156 -9.05 3.22 -11.62
N LEU A 157 -10.00 3.88 -12.29
CA LEU A 157 -9.80 5.23 -12.80
C LEU A 157 -9.91 6.32 -11.72
N LEU A 158 -10.68 6.06 -10.66
CA LEU A 158 -10.89 6.98 -9.56
C LEU A 158 -10.91 6.21 -8.24
N HIS A 159 -10.08 6.62 -7.28
CA HIS A 159 -10.06 6.05 -5.94
C HIS A 159 -9.94 7.16 -4.87
N TYR A 160 -10.94 8.05 -4.87
CA TYR A 160 -11.13 9.17 -3.94
C TYR A 160 -10.13 10.33 -4.02
N ASP A 161 -9.10 10.26 -4.87
CA ASP A 161 -8.05 11.26 -5.01
C ASP A 161 -8.36 12.31 -6.10
N THR A 162 -9.55 12.90 -6.01
CA THR A 162 -9.99 13.95 -6.96
C THR A 162 -9.05 15.15 -6.91
N PRO A 163 -8.66 15.76 -8.05
CA PRO A 163 -7.79 16.93 -8.06
C PRO A 163 -8.39 18.09 -7.28
N GLN A 164 -7.61 18.71 -6.38
CA GLN A 164 -8.06 19.83 -5.56
C GLN A 164 -8.53 21.01 -6.44
N ALA A 165 -7.93 21.18 -7.63
CA ALA A 165 -8.36 22.20 -8.60
C ALA A 165 -9.85 22.10 -8.99
N LEU A 166 -10.45 20.90 -9.03
CA LEU A 166 -11.87 20.72 -9.36
C LEU A 166 -12.78 20.92 -8.15
N GLU A 167 -12.29 20.56 -6.96
CA GLU A 167 -12.94 20.91 -5.70
C GLU A 167 -13.04 22.42 -5.55
N ASP A 168 -11.93 23.14 -5.77
CA ASP A 168 -11.87 24.59 -5.68
C ASP A 168 -12.73 25.30 -6.74
N GLU A 169 -12.78 24.77 -7.96
CA GLU A 169 -13.49 25.43 -9.06
C GLU A 169 -15.02 25.30 -8.95
N TYR A 170 -15.52 24.14 -8.55
CA TYR A 170 -16.96 23.88 -8.58
C TYR A 170 -17.46 22.83 -7.56
N ASN A 171 -16.71 22.59 -6.48
CA ASN A 171 -17.03 21.58 -5.47
C ASN A 171 -17.13 20.15 -6.05
N SER A 172 -16.32 19.85 -7.07
CA SER A 172 -16.11 18.49 -7.56
C SER A 172 -17.43 17.72 -7.82
N TRP A 173 -17.65 16.61 -7.12
CA TRP A 173 -18.80 15.72 -7.22
C TRP A 173 -20.15 16.33 -6.83
N LEU A 174 -20.17 17.51 -6.19
CA LEU A 174 -21.41 18.23 -5.89
C LEU A 174 -21.94 19.03 -7.09
N SER A 175 -21.21 19.05 -8.21
CA SER A 175 -21.57 19.77 -9.42
C SER A 175 -21.64 18.84 -10.63
N HIS A 176 -22.63 19.08 -11.50
CA HIS A 176 -22.77 18.36 -12.77
C HIS A 176 -21.57 18.55 -13.72
N LYS A 177 -20.72 19.57 -13.50
CA LYS A 177 -19.53 19.83 -14.32
C LYS A 177 -18.46 18.73 -14.22
N ILE A 178 -18.58 17.80 -13.27
CA ILE A 178 -17.67 16.67 -13.11
C ILE A 178 -17.85 15.59 -14.20
N VAL A 179 -18.98 15.59 -14.91
CA VAL A 179 -19.34 14.67 -16.01
C VAL A 179 -19.11 15.34 -17.36
#